data_AF-A0A1J4J1R7-F1
#
_entry.id   AF-A0A1J4J1R7-F1
#
_cell.length_a   1.000
_cell.length_b   1.000
_cell.length_c   1.000
_cell.angle_alpha   90.00
_cell.angle_beta   90.00
_cell.angle_gamma   90.00
#
_symmetry.space_group_name_H-M   'P 1'
#
loop_
_entity.id
_entity.type
_entity.pdbx_description
1 polymer ?
#
loop_
_entity_poly.entity_id
_entity_poly.type
_entity_poly.pdbx_seq_one_letter_code
_entity_poly.pdbx_strand_id
1 'polypeptide(L)'
;MLLFFFLTFNSFSWCPFLHQVIAQQFLERHLTNISESEKDSFLLGSVWADGLDKSITHKIQRLFDKMWRVKFIKNNKIIDLNNNDIKLQNDKENNDFYYFLLGIFSHIPPDTFAHAGKGESFIIEKGILHYFSEVVVDSVIIRQYKPKMMKNILPTGIRAKLNEFGIRESRFFRVFYPLVYLSAKIFPLHRFLPFVQINSCCHGITAYTESSCTLSKHVLAMHEALELAFQRLGDVEFNNLHMENITTNLVHQIGCCKVGEIPHWK
;
A
#
# COMPACT_ATOMS: atom_id res chain seq x y z
N MET A 1 27.08 3.13 10.44
CA MET A 1 26.17 4.29 10.27
C MET A 1 24.89 3.92 9.51
N LEU A 2 24.94 3.40 8.27
CA LEU A 2 23.76 2.90 7.55
C LEU A 2 22.99 1.82 8.34
N LEU A 3 23.71 0.83 8.91
CA LEU A 3 23.12 -0.19 9.79
C LEU A 3 22.47 0.43 11.04
N PHE A 4 23.04 1.49 11.61
CA PHE A 4 22.52 2.20 12.79
C PHE A 4 21.29 3.06 12.44
N PHE A 5 21.22 3.57 11.20
CA PHE A 5 20.02 4.15 10.61
C PHE A 5 18.93 3.06 10.59
N PHE A 6 19.13 1.95 9.86
CA PHE A 6 18.15 0.86 9.76
C PHE A 6 17.73 0.24 11.11
N LEU A 7 18.64 0.11 12.08
CA LEU A 7 18.37 -0.47 13.40
C LEU A 7 17.49 0.41 14.31
N THR A 8 17.38 1.72 14.05
CA THR A 8 16.54 2.64 14.85
C THR A 8 15.13 2.83 14.26
N PHE A 9 14.87 2.35 13.04
CA PHE A 9 13.57 2.50 12.33
C PHE A 9 12.69 1.26 12.35
N ASN A 10 12.95 0.34 13.28
CA ASN A 10 12.32 -0.98 13.48
C ASN A 10 10.78 -0.98 13.72
N SER A 11 10.01 0.04 13.30
CA SER A 11 8.59 0.07 13.66
C SER A 11 7.62 0.91 12.82
N PHE A 12 7.99 1.64 11.74
CA PHE A 12 7.09 2.73 11.30
C PHE A 12 6.87 3.04 9.81
N SER A 13 7.40 2.32 8.81
CA SER A 13 7.02 2.58 7.40
C SER A 13 7.34 1.41 6.48
N TRP A 14 6.36 0.97 5.71
CA TRP A 14 6.38 -0.24 4.91
C TRP A 14 6.33 0.17 3.44
N CYS A 15 7.33 -0.21 2.66
CA CYS A 15 7.33 -0.20 1.19
C CYS A 15 6.45 0.87 0.48
N PRO A 16 6.51 2.18 0.85
CA PRO A 16 5.47 3.13 0.44
C PRO A 16 5.39 3.30 -1.07
N PHE A 17 6.49 3.10 -1.80
CA PHE A 17 6.51 3.25 -3.25
C PHE A 17 5.95 2.02 -3.97
N LEU A 18 6.19 0.81 -3.44
CA LEU A 18 5.51 -0.39 -3.91
C LEU A 18 3.98 -0.24 -3.78
N HIS A 19 3.49 0.12 -2.61
CA HIS A 19 2.05 0.34 -2.39
C HIS A 19 1.49 1.45 -3.27
N GLN A 20 2.22 2.56 -3.44
CA GLN A 20 1.82 3.64 -4.32
C GLN A 20 1.68 3.18 -5.77
N VAL A 21 2.66 2.44 -6.30
CA VAL A 21 2.64 1.98 -7.70
C VAL A 21 1.54 0.96 -7.92
N ILE A 22 1.35 0.01 -7.00
CA ILE A 22 0.27 -0.98 -7.09
C ILE A 22 -1.10 -0.27 -7.08
N ALA A 23 -1.29 0.67 -6.15
CA ALA A 23 -2.51 1.47 -6.08
C ALA A 23 -2.73 2.30 -7.35
N GLN A 24 -1.68 2.91 -7.89
CA GLN A 24 -1.76 3.72 -9.11
C GLN A 24 -2.18 2.88 -10.32
N GLN A 25 -1.53 1.74 -10.57
CA GLN A 25 -1.89 0.89 -11.69
C GLN A 25 -3.31 0.31 -11.54
N PHE A 26 -3.74 0.00 -10.31
CA PHE A 26 -5.13 -0.40 -10.05
C PHE A 26 -6.12 0.72 -10.38
N LEU A 27 -5.84 1.94 -9.90
CA LEU A 27 -6.67 3.12 -10.14
C LEU A 27 -6.80 3.41 -11.64
N GLU A 28 -5.71 3.35 -12.39
CA GLU A 28 -5.69 3.60 -13.84
C GLU A 28 -6.51 2.56 -14.63
N ARG A 29 -6.59 1.32 -14.13
CA ARG A 29 -7.37 0.25 -14.78
C ARG A 29 -8.85 0.27 -14.41
N HIS A 30 -9.17 0.55 -13.14
CA HIS A 30 -10.50 0.27 -12.58
C HIS A 30 -11.27 1.53 -12.14
N LEU A 31 -10.59 2.65 -11.88
CA LEU A 31 -11.19 3.90 -11.37
C LEU A 31 -10.93 5.07 -12.33
N THR A 32 -11.32 4.91 -13.60
CA THR A 32 -11.03 5.89 -14.66
C THR A 32 -11.90 7.14 -14.63
N ASN A 33 -13.11 7.05 -14.08
CA ASN A 33 -14.13 8.11 -14.08
C ASN A 33 -14.22 8.87 -12.74
N ILE A 34 -13.06 9.23 -12.16
CA ILE A 34 -12.99 10.01 -10.92
C ILE A 34 -12.15 11.27 -11.14
N SER A 35 -12.40 12.31 -10.35
CA SER A 35 -11.70 13.59 -10.45
C SER A 35 -10.24 13.48 -9.99
N GLU A 36 -9.38 14.40 -10.43
CA GLU A 36 -7.97 14.42 -10.01
C GLU A 36 -7.79 14.52 -8.49
N SER A 37 -8.67 15.23 -7.77
CA SER A 37 -8.58 15.28 -6.29
C SER A 37 -8.90 13.94 -5.63
N GLU A 38 -9.83 13.17 -6.20
CA GLU A 38 -10.17 11.83 -5.74
C GLU A 38 -9.04 10.85 -6.04
N LYS A 39 -8.39 10.97 -7.21
CA LYS A 39 -7.19 10.17 -7.55
C LYS A 39 -6.05 10.46 -6.58
N ASP A 40 -5.74 11.74 -6.36
CA ASP A 40 -4.72 12.17 -5.40
C ASP A 40 -5.03 11.64 -4.00
N SER A 41 -6.29 11.68 -3.58
CA SER A 41 -6.71 11.18 -2.27
C SER A 41 -6.56 9.67 -2.14
N PHE A 42 -6.91 8.91 -3.18
CA PHE A 42 -6.72 7.47 -3.23
C PHE A 42 -5.24 7.08 -3.12
N LEU A 43 -4.37 7.71 -3.93
CA LEU A 43 -2.92 7.46 -3.86
C LEU A 43 -2.31 7.91 -2.54
N LEU A 44 -2.82 8.98 -1.95
CA LEU A 44 -2.37 9.45 -0.65
C LEU A 44 -2.75 8.44 0.44
N GLY A 45 -3.95 7.86 0.39
CA GLY A 45 -4.42 6.85 1.32
C GLY A 45 -3.58 5.58 1.30
N SER A 46 -3.17 5.10 0.11
CA SER A 46 -2.37 3.87 -0.01
C SER A 46 -0.96 4.01 0.57
N VAL A 47 -0.39 5.22 0.52
CA VAL A 47 0.90 5.54 1.14
C VAL A 47 0.75 5.77 2.64
N TRP A 48 -0.29 6.50 3.06
CA TRP A 48 -0.46 6.90 4.45
C TRP A 48 -1.05 5.83 5.36
N ALA A 49 -1.48 4.67 4.85
CA ALA A 49 -2.03 3.59 5.66
C ALA A 49 -1.13 3.24 6.87
N ASP A 50 0.19 3.23 6.67
CA ASP A 50 1.22 3.02 7.72
C ASP A 50 1.42 4.19 8.66
N GLY A 51 1.14 5.40 8.18
CA GLY A 51 1.23 6.63 8.95
C GLY A 51 0.02 6.87 9.85
N LEU A 52 -0.88 5.91 9.96
CA LEU A 52 -2.15 5.99 10.69
C LEU A 52 -2.26 4.85 11.71
N ASP A 53 -3.27 4.93 12.56
CA ASP A 53 -3.59 3.88 13.53
C ASP A 53 -3.90 2.53 12.84
N LYS A 54 -2.89 1.65 12.78
CA LYS A 54 -2.98 0.32 12.17
C LYS A 54 -4.07 -0.57 12.77
N SER A 55 -4.46 -0.33 14.03
CA SER A 55 -5.57 -1.08 14.64
C SER A 55 -6.92 -0.80 13.98
N ILE A 56 -7.00 0.27 13.18
CA ILE A 56 -8.14 0.62 12.34
C ILE A 56 -7.80 0.41 10.86
N THR A 57 -6.69 0.98 10.39
CA THR A 57 -6.38 1.05 8.94
C THR A 57 -5.98 -0.28 8.31
N HIS A 58 -5.50 -1.25 9.11
CA HIS A 58 -5.14 -2.59 8.63
C HIS A 58 -6.17 -3.66 9.05
N LYS A 59 -7.30 -3.25 9.64
CA LYS A 59 -8.41 -4.15 10.01
C LYS A 59 -9.58 -3.90 9.09
N ILE A 60 -9.80 -4.82 8.14
CA ILE A 60 -10.75 -4.67 7.03
C ILE A 60 -12.15 -4.29 7.53
N GLN A 61 -12.68 -5.02 8.52
CA GLN A 61 -14.00 -4.74 9.08
C GLN A 61 -14.10 -3.35 9.70
N ARG A 62 -13.08 -2.93 10.47
CA ARG A 62 -13.05 -1.59 11.07
C ARG A 62 -12.94 -0.50 10.02
N LEU A 63 -12.18 -0.71 8.96
CA LEU A 63 -12.08 0.23 7.85
C LEU A 63 -13.42 0.33 7.10
N PHE A 64 -14.07 -0.81 6.83
CA PHE A 64 -15.39 -0.86 6.21
C PHE A 64 -16.43 -0.10 7.04
N ASP A 65 -16.44 -0.24 8.37
CA ASP A 65 -17.33 0.54 9.24
C ASP A 65 -17.16 2.05 9.04
N LYS A 66 -15.92 2.53 8.85
CA LYS A 66 -15.64 3.95 8.60
C LYS A 66 -16.11 4.36 7.20
N MET A 67 -15.83 3.55 6.18
CA MET A 67 -16.25 3.81 4.80
C MET A 67 -17.78 3.83 4.66
N TRP A 68 -18.47 2.90 5.31
CA TRP A 68 -19.94 2.85 5.32
C TRP A 68 -20.56 4.06 5.99
N ARG A 69 -19.99 4.53 7.11
CA ARG A 69 -20.43 5.78 7.74
C ARG A 69 -20.28 6.98 6.81
N VAL A 70 -19.18 7.10 6.08
CA VAL A 70 -19.00 8.18 5.08
C VAL A 70 -20.05 8.07 3.98
N LYS A 71 -20.29 6.87 3.44
CA LYS A 71 -21.30 6.64 2.40
C LYS A 71 -22.74 6.89 2.89
N PHE A 72 -23.03 6.55 4.15
CA PHE A 72 -24.31 6.84 4.79
C PHE A 72 -24.53 8.34 4.98
N ILE A 73 -23.52 9.08 5.45
CA ILE A 73 -23.56 10.55 5.56
C ILE A 73 -23.83 11.20 4.19
N LYS A 74 -23.19 10.67 3.13
CA LYS A 74 -23.42 11.13 1.75
C LYS A 74 -24.86 10.89 1.28
N ASN A 75 -25.41 9.71 1.52
CA ASN A 75 -26.73 9.32 1.04
C ASN A 75 -27.89 9.91 1.87
N ASN A 76 -27.69 10.17 3.16
CA ASN A 76 -28.70 10.71 4.08
C ASN A 76 -28.51 12.19 4.37
N LYS A 77 -28.05 12.96 3.38
CA LYS A 77 -27.77 14.38 3.55
C LYS A 77 -29.00 15.11 4.12
N ILE A 78 -28.88 15.42 5.41
CA ILE A 78 -29.70 16.29 6.22
C ILE A 78 -30.00 17.55 5.41
N ILE A 79 -31.30 17.77 5.19
CA ILE A 79 -31.85 18.96 4.57
C ILE A 79 -31.62 20.10 5.56
N ASP A 80 -30.50 20.80 5.42
CA ASP A 80 -30.35 22.13 6.02
C ASP A 80 -30.48 23.16 4.89
N LEU A 81 -31.65 23.79 4.80
CA LEU A 81 -32.12 24.62 3.68
C LEU A 81 -31.48 26.02 3.62
N ASN A 82 -30.52 26.33 4.48
CA ASN A 82 -30.12 27.73 4.71
C ASN A 82 -28.76 28.16 4.14
N ASN A 83 -27.96 27.29 3.51
CA ASN A 83 -26.68 27.71 2.91
C ASN A 83 -26.24 26.80 1.75
N ASN A 84 -26.48 27.24 0.52
CA ASN A 84 -26.14 26.47 -0.69
C ASN A 84 -24.63 26.35 -0.94
N ASP A 85 -23.81 27.27 -0.43
CA ASP A 85 -22.35 27.23 -0.64
C ASP A 85 -21.63 26.22 0.26
N ILE A 86 -22.19 25.92 1.45
CA ILE A 86 -21.64 24.91 2.38
C ILE A 86 -21.84 23.48 1.84
N LYS A 87 -22.86 23.28 1.00
CA LYS A 87 -23.27 21.96 0.52
C LYS A 87 -22.27 21.33 -0.46
N LEU A 88 -21.72 22.14 -1.37
CA LEU A 88 -20.79 21.68 -2.42
C LEU A 88 -19.41 21.33 -1.86
N GLN A 89 -18.91 22.12 -0.91
CA GLN A 89 -17.61 21.89 -0.28
C GLN A 89 -17.63 20.63 0.61
N ASN A 90 -18.70 20.42 1.37
CA ASN A 90 -18.89 19.20 2.15
C ASN A 90 -19.04 17.93 1.29
N ASP A 91 -19.60 18.03 0.08
CA ASP A 91 -19.68 16.88 -0.84
C ASP A 91 -18.32 16.49 -1.39
N LYS A 92 -17.51 17.48 -1.77
CA LYS A 92 -16.16 17.23 -2.26
C LYS A 92 -15.26 16.65 -1.17
N GLU A 93 -15.26 17.24 0.03
CA GLU A 93 -14.42 16.75 1.13
C GLU A 93 -14.80 15.33 1.59
N ASN A 94 -16.10 15.00 1.61
CA ASN A 94 -16.55 13.65 1.92
C ASN A 94 -16.19 12.64 0.81
N ASN A 95 -16.22 13.06 -0.46
CA ASN A 95 -15.76 12.22 -1.58
C ASN A 95 -14.24 11.99 -1.50
N ASP A 96 -13.44 13.05 -1.37
CA ASP A 96 -11.98 12.94 -1.24
C ASP A 96 -11.61 12.05 -0.04
N PHE A 97 -12.30 12.19 1.10
CA PHE A 97 -12.08 11.32 2.26
C PHE A 97 -12.50 9.86 2.02
N TYR A 98 -13.60 9.61 1.31
CA TYR A 98 -13.99 8.25 0.91
C TYR A 98 -12.92 7.59 0.03
N TYR A 99 -12.39 8.31 -0.97
CA TYR A 99 -11.31 7.80 -1.81
C TYR A 99 -10.01 7.64 -1.04
N PHE A 100 -9.73 8.49 -0.06
CA PHE A 100 -8.61 8.29 0.86
C PHE A 100 -8.74 6.97 1.65
N LEU A 101 -9.93 6.64 2.18
CA LEU A 101 -10.16 5.35 2.84
C LEU A 101 -10.08 4.16 1.87
N LEU A 102 -10.55 4.31 0.61
CA LEU A 102 -10.32 3.30 -0.43
C LEU A 102 -8.84 3.11 -0.75
N GLY A 103 -8.06 4.20 -0.71
CA GLY A 103 -6.60 4.16 -0.80
C GLY A 103 -5.97 3.33 0.33
N ILE A 104 -6.42 3.55 1.57
CA ILE A 104 -6.00 2.71 2.70
C ILE A 104 -6.38 1.25 2.46
N PHE A 105 -7.58 0.98 1.94
CA PHE A 105 -8.00 -0.38 1.65
C PHE A 105 -7.11 -1.03 0.58
N SER A 106 -6.66 -0.27 -0.45
CA SER A 106 -5.76 -0.80 -1.48
C SER A 106 -4.34 -1.13 -0.99
N HIS A 107 -3.96 -0.61 0.17
CA HIS A 107 -2.72 -0.99 0.85
C HIS A 107 -2.81 -2.40 1.47
N ILE A 108 -3.96 -2.80 2.01
CA ILE A 108 -4.09 -4.04 2.81
C ILE A 108 -3.76 -5.32 2.02
N PRO A 109 -4.24 -5.54 0.77
CA PRO A 109 -3.94 -6.76 0.03
C PRO A 109 -2.45 -6.97 -0.29
N PRO A 110 -1.71 -6.01 -0.89
CA PRO A 110 -0.28 -6.16 -1.15
C PRO A 110 0.52 -6.30 0.15
N ASP A 111 0.11 -5.61 1.22
CA ASP A 111 0.71 -5.72 2.55
C ASP A 111 0.55 -7.14 3.13
N THR A 112 -0.68 -7.63 3.19
CA THR A 112 -0.98 -9.00 3.67
C THR A 112 -0.26 -10.06 2.82
N PHE A 113 -0.03 -9.79 1.54
CA PHE A 113 0.72 -10.68 0.65
C PHE A 113 2.22 -10.68 0.95
N ALA A 114 2.83 -9.49 1.10
CA ALA A 114 4.23 -9.35 1.49
C ALA A 114 4.53 -10.04 2.82
N HIS A 115 3.55 -10.06 3.73
CA HIS A 115 3.64 -10.60 5.08
C HIS A 115 3.09 -12.00 5.27
N ALA A 116 2.76 -12.72 4.19
CA ALA A 116 2.25 -14.09 4.29
C ALA A 116 3.26 -15.06 4.96
N GLY A 117 4.55 -14.73 4.95
CA GLY A 117 5.60 -15.45 5.67
C GLY A 117 5.78 -16.90 5.21
N LYS A 118 5.49 -17.19 3.95
CA LYS A 118 5.64 -18.53 3.38
C LYS A 118 7.02 -18.73 2.78
N GLY A 119 7.39 -19.98 2.53
CA GLY A 119 8.68 -20.32 1.91
C GLY A 119 8.87 -19.64 0.55
N GLU A 120 7.76 -19.35 -0.14
CA GLU A 120 7.72 -18.70 -1.44
C GLU A 120 7.68 -17.17 -1.38
N SER A 121 7.53 -16.56 -0.19
CA SER A 121 7.49 -15.12 -0.04
C SER A 121 8.82 -14.46 -0.43
N PHE A 122 8.73 -13.36 -1.20
CA PHE A 122 9.90 -12.56 -1.55
C PHE A 122 10.40 -11.72 -0.38
N ILE A 123 9.48 -11.05 0.32
CA ILE A 123 9.78 -10.15 1.44
C ILE A 123 9.87 -10.97 2.73
N ILE A 124 10.87 -10.66 3.56
CA ILE A 124 11.06 -11.32 4.86
C ILE A 124 9.89 -10.93 5.77
N GLU A 125 9.29 -11.86 6.50
CA GLU A 125 8.09 -11.56 7.32
C GLU A 125 8.36 -10.56 8.45
N LYS A 126 9.53 -10.65 9.11
CA LYS A 126 9.85 -9.86 10.30
C LYS A 126 11.35 -9.67 10.55
N GLY A 127 11.67 -8.68 11.39
CA GLY A 127 13.03 -8.40 11.85
C GLY A 127 13.77 -7.39 10.98
N ILE A 128 15.08 -7.23 11.20
CA ILE A 128 15.88 -6.19 10.53
C ILE A 128 15.97 -6.43 9.01
N LEU A 129 16.06 -7.69 8.60
CA LEU A 129 16.13 -8.05 7.19
C LEU A 129 14.81 -7.79 6.45
N HIS A 130 13.68 -7.80 7.16
CA HIS A 130 12.39 -7.38 6.62
C HIS A 130 12.43 -5.92 6.19
N TYR A 131 12.76 -5.00 7.10
CA TYR A 131 12.86 -3.58 6.75
C TYR A 131 13.91 -3.29 5.66
N PHE A 132 15.01 -4.03 5.67
CA PHE A 132 16.00 -3.91 4.59
C PHE A 132 15.43 -4.39 3.24
N SER A 133 14.73 -5.51 3.21
CA SER A 133 14.09 -6.03 2.00
C SER A 133 13.06 -5.07 1.42
N GLU A 134 12.28 -4.39 2.25
CA GLU A 134 11.32 -3.38 1.81
C GLU A 134 12.00 -2.20 1.11
N VAL A 135 13.05 -1.63 1.73
CA VAL A 135 13.75 -0.49 1.12
C VAL A 135 14.49 -0.89 -0.16
N VAL A 136 14.97 -2.13 -0.25
CA VAL A 136 15.54 -2.68 -1.48
C VAL A 136 14.47 -2.80 -2.57
N VAL A 137 13.29 -3.32 -2.25
CA VAL A 137 12.15 -3.41 -3.18
C VAL A 137 11.71 -2.02 -3.63
N ASP A 138 11.54 -1.06 -2.73
CA ASP A 138 11.22 0.32 -3.08
C ASP A 138 12.28 0.96 -3.99
N SER A 139 13.57 0.65 -3.79
CA SER A 139 14.63 1.12 -4.70
C SER A 139 14.46 0.55 -6.11
N VAL A 140 14.02 -0.70 -6.26
CA VAL A 140 13.69 -1.30 -7.56
C VAL A 140 12.47 -0.59 -8.17
N ILE A 141 11.39 -0.44 -7.39
CA ILE A 141 10.15 0.20 -7.84
C ILE A 141 10.39 1.65 -8.27
N ILE A 142 11.16 2.43 -7.51
CA ILE A 142 11.50 3.81 -7.86
C ILE A 142 12.27 3.89 -9.19
N ARG A 143 13.20 2.97 -9.42
CA ARG A 143 13.97 2.94 -10.69
C ARG A 143 13.09 2.56 -11.87
N GLN A 144 12.20 1.60 -11.69
CA GLN A 144 11.36 1.07 -12.76
C GLN A 144 10.24 2.04 -13.14
N TYR A 145 9.49 2.52 -12.14
CA TYR A 145 8.24 3.27 -12.36
C TYR A 145 8.36 4.77 -12.13
N LYS A 146 9.44 5.24 -11.47
CA LYS A 146 9.68 6.66 -11.16
C LYS A 146 8.45 7.35 -10.53
N PRO A 147 7.79 6.76 -9.52
CA PRO A 147 6.65 7.38 -8.86
C PRO A 147 7.04 8.73 -8.26
N LYS A 148 6.12 9.70 -8.36
CA LYS A 148 6.29 10.98 -7.67
C LYS A 148 6.05 10.76 -6.18
N MET A 149 6.89 11.36 -5.32
CA MET A 149 6.64 11.33 -3.89
C MET A 149 5.31 12.04 -3.60
N MET A 150 4.42 11.35 -2.87
CA MET A 150 3.16 11.94 -2.42
C MET A 150 3.41 13.01 -1.35
N LYS A 151 2.38 13.79 -1.04
CA LYS A 151 2.48 14.81 0.02
C LYS A 151 2.83 14.15 1.35
N ASN A 152 3.92 14.59 1.97
CA ASN A 152 4.35 14.15 3.31
C ASN A 152 3.56 14.79 4.46
N ILE A 153 2.55 15.60 4.12
CA ILE A 153 1.58 16.19 5.05
C ILE A 153 0.18 15.94 4.48
N LEU A 154 -0.71 15.34 5.28
CA LEU A 154 -2.12 15.20 4.92
C LEU A 154 -2.80 16.57 4.74
N PRO A 155 -3.65 16.74 3.71
CA PRO A 155 -4.53 17.90 3.58
C PRO A 155 -5.38 18.12 4.83
N THR A 156 -5.65 19.38 5.16
CA THR A 156 -6.41 19.78 6.36
C THR A 156 -7.77 19.12 6.45
N GLY A 157 -8.52 19.00 5.34
CA GLY A 157 -9.82 18.33 5.30
C GLY A 157 -9.75 16.84 5.64
N ILE A 158 -8.79 16.11 5.04
CA ILE A 158 -8.55 14.69 5.34
C ILE A 158 -8.16 14.51 6.82
N ARG A 159 -7.25 15.34 7.33
CA ARG A 159 -6.83 15.31 8.75
C ARG A 159 -8.00 15.57 9.69
N ALA A 160 -8.84 16.56 9.40
CA ALA A 160 -10.03 16.86 10.21
C ALA A 160 -10.99 15.65 10.26
N LYS A 161 -11.23 15.01 9.11
CA LYS A 161 -12.05 13.80 9.02
C LYS A 161 -11.45 12.60 9.75
N LEU A 162 -10.14 12.38 9.65
CA LEU A 162 -9.48 11.33 10.43
C LEU A 162 -9.69 11.52 11.94
N ASN A 163 -9.52 12.75 12.43
CA ASN A 163 -9.76 13.08 13.83
C ASN A 163 -11.23 12.87 14.23
N GLU A 164 -12.20 13.30 13.41
CA GLU A 164 -13.64 13.06 13.61
C GLU A 164 -13.94 11.55 13.74
N PHE A 165 -13.28 10.73 12.93
CA PHE A 165 -13.44 9.28 12.92
C PHE A 165 -12.58 8.55 13.97
N GLY A 166 -11.80 9.29 14.77
CA GLY A 166 -10.94 8.77 15.84
C GLY A 166 -9.66 8.06 15.35
N ILE A 167 -9.23 8.31 14.11
CA ILE A 167 -8.04 7.73 13.50
C ILE A 167 -6.86 8.67 13.72
N ARG A 168 -5.86 8.22 14.49
CA ARG A 168 -4.70 9.05 14.85
C ARG A 168 -3.60 8.92 13.81
N GLU A 169 -2.90 10.03 13.56
CA GLU A 169 -1.68 10.05 12.75
C GLU A 169 -0.44 9.71 13.59
N SER A 170 0.44 8.89 13.03
CA SER A 170 1.80 8.68 13.54
C SER A 170 2.68 9.85 13.13
N ARG A 171 3.27 10.53 14.11
CA ARG A 171 4.22 11.63 13.85
C ARG A 171 5.50 11.16 13.16
N PHE A 172 5.85 9.88 13.34
CA PHE A 172 7.07 9.28 12.80
C PHE A 172 7.02 9.13 11.28
N PHE A 173 5.86 8.77 10.73
CA PHE A 173 5.71 8.57 9.29
C PHE A 173 6.03 9.83 8.48
N ARG A 174 5.63 11.01 8.97
CA ARG A 174 5.95 12.31 8.33
C ARG A 174 7.45 12.56 8.17
N VAL A 175 8.25 12.04 9.10
CA VAL A 175 9.71 12.19 9.10
C VAL A 175 10.35 11.09 8.26
N PHE A 176 9.89 9.84 8.40
CA PHE A 176 10.52 8.69 7.75
C PHE A 176 10.17 8.52 6.29
N TYR A 177 8.95 8.87 5.86
CA TYR A 177 8.55 8.73 4.46
C TYR A 177 9.52 9.46 3.49
N PRO A 178 9.90 10.74 3.72
CA PRO A 178 10.93 11.39 2.91
C PRO A 178 12.31 10.75 2.99
N LEU A 179 12.69 10.19 4.14
CA LEU A 179 14.00 9.53 4.32
C LEU A 179 14.06 8.20 3.56
N VAL A 180 12.98 7.41 3.58
CA VAL A 180 12.84 6.20 2.77
C VAL A 180 12.96 6.55 1.30
N TYR A 181 12.24 7.58 0.82
CA TYR A 181 12.35 8.06 -0.56
C TYR A 181 13.78 8.40 -0.96
N LEU A 182 14.45 9.24 -0.16
CA LEU A 182 15.82 9.66 -0.44
C LEU A 182 16.75 8.44 -0.45
N SER A 183 16.59 7.53 0.50
CA SER A 183 17.43 6.34 0.61
C SER A 183 17.27 5.40 -0.59
N ALA A 184 16.04 5.10 -0.98
CA ALA A 184 15.70 4.20 -2.07
C ALA A 184 16.05 4.80 -3.46
N LYS A 185 16.01 6.13 -3.59
CA LYS A 185 16.34 6.85 -4.83
C LYS A 185 17.84 7.10 -5.02
N ILE A 186 18.54 7.54 -3.98
CA ILE A 186 19.94 7.98 -4.08
C ILE A 186 20.90 6.80 -4.00
N PHE A 187 20.70 5.90 -3.04
CA PHE A 187 21.58 4.76 -2.88
C PHE A 187 21.16 3.64 -3.85
N PRO A 188 22.12 2.89 -4.43
CA PRO A 188 21.81 1.82 -5.36
C PRO A 188 21.34 0.55 -4.63
N LEU A 189 20.36 0.69 -3.73
CA LEU A 189 19.87 -0.39 -2.86
C LEU A 189 19.23 -1.53 -3.64
N HIS A 190 18.62 -1.24 -4.78
CA HIS A 190 18.15 -2.25 -5.74
C HIS A 190 19.21 -3.34 -6.04
N ARG A 191 20.51 -3.01 -6.05
CA ARG A 191 21.57 -4.01 -6.29
C ARG A 191 21.61 -5.13 -5.26
N PHE A 192 21.01 -4.92 -4.09
CA PHE A 192 20.91 -5.93 -3.03
C PHE A 192 19.71 -6.87 -3.20
N LEU A 193 18.93 -6.74 -4.27
CA LEU A 193 17.74 -7.57 -4.51
C LEU A 193 17.98 -9.09 -4.36
N PRO A 194 19.09 -9.68 -4.87
CA PRO A 194 19.36 -11.10 -4.68
C PRO A 194 19.61 -11.52 -3.22
N PHE A 195 20.02 -10.59 -2.36
CA PHE A 195 20.36 -10.89 -0.96
C PHE A 195 19.15 -10.82 -0.02
N VAL A 196 18.04 -10.23 -0.46
CA VAL A 196 16.84 -10.03 0.37
C VAL A 196 15.74 -11.05 0.08
N GLN A 197 15.89 -11.83 -0.99
CA GLN A 197 14.95 -12.89 -1.36
C GLN A 197 15.10 -14.09 -0.41
N ILE A 198 14.07 -14.36 0.41
CA ILE A 198 14.00 -15.58 1.26
C ILE A 198 13.68 -16.82 0.44
N ASN A 199 13.04 -16.62 -0.70
CA ASN A 199 12.25 -17.66 -1.34
C ASN A 199 13.02 -18.99 -1.50
N SER A 200 12.39 -20.12 -1.16
CA SER A 200 12.86 -21.48 -1.49
C SER A 200 13.28 -21.69 -2.96
N CYS A 201 12.89 -20.78 -3.86
CA CYS A 201 13.45 -20.61 -5.20
C CYS A 201 14.98 -20.38 -5.25
N CYS A 202 15.62 -20.02 -4.13
CA CYS A 202 17.01 -19.59 -4.05
C CYS A 202 18.04 -20.72 -4.00
N HIS A 203 17.67 -21.99 -4.22
CA HIS A 203 18.68 -23.04 -4.46
C HIS A 203 19.34 -22.82 -5.83
N GLY A 204 20.30 -21.89 -5.89
CA GLY A 204 21.17 -21.63 -7.05
C GLY A 204 20.99 -20.27 -7.74
N ILE A 205 20.07 -19.41 -7.28
CA ILE A 205 19.84 -18.10 -7.91
C ILE A 205 20.64 -17.00 -7.18
N THR A 206 21.72 -16.52 -7.79
CA THR A 206 22.53 -15.39 -7.30
C THR A 206 22.43 -14.15 -8.18
N ALA A 207 21.75 -14.26 -9.33
CA ALA A 207 21.72 -13.23 -10.34
C ALA A 207 20.51 -12.28 -10.18
N TYR A 208 20.77 -11.01 -10.50
CA TYR A 208 19.81 -9.92 -10.35
C TYR A 208 18.58 -10.10 -11.25
N THR A 209 18.76 -10.65 -12.46
CA THR A 209 17.70 -10.81 -13.45
C THR A 209 16.57 -11.71 -12.95
N GLU A 210 16.93 -12.84 -12.35
CA GLU A 210 16.03 -13.85 -11.82
C GLU A 210 15.33 -13.35 -10.55
N SER A 211 16.06 -12.62 -9.69
CA SER A 211 15.49 -11.99 -8.50
C SER A 211 14.47 -10.90 -8.89
N SER A 212 14.82 -10.10 -9.90
CA SER A 212 13.94 -9.09 -10.51
C SER A 212 12.70 -9.71 -11.13
N CYS A 213 12.86 -10.84 -11.82
CA CYS A 213 11.74 -11.57 -12.40
C CYS A 213 10.81 -12.14 -11.33
N THR A 214 11.37 -12.75 -10.28
CA THR A 214 10.61 -13.27 -9.14
C THR A 214 9.83 -12.16 -8.45
N LEU A 215 10.47 -11.01 -8.21
CA LEU A 215 9.77 -9.84 -7.67
C LEU A 215 8.64 -9.38 -8.61
N SER A 216 8.85 -9.33 -9.93
CA SER A 216 7.79 -8.93 -10.87
C SER A 216 6.57 -9.86 -10.80
N LYS A 217 6.77 -11.18 -10.64
CA LYS A 217 5.68 -12.15 -10.42
C LYS A 217 4.93 -11.87 -9.12
N HIS A 218 5.67 -11.55 -8.04
CA HIS A 218 5.05 -11.18 -6.75
C HIS A 218 4.23 -9.91 -6.87
N VAL A 219 4.73 -8.87 -7.55
CA VAL A 219 3.96 -7.64 -7.79
C VAL A 219 2.69 -7.92 -8.58
N LEU A 220 2.73 -8.79 -9.59
CA LEU A 220 1.53 -9.21 -10.32
C LEU A 220 0.52 -9.95 -9.43
N ALA A 221 0.99 -10.86 -8.56
CA ALA A 221 0.11 -11.54 -7.61
C ALA A 221 -0.46 -10.60 -6.54
N MET A 222 0.29 -9.57 -6.13
CA MET A 222 -0.22 -8.51 -5.26
C MET A 222 -1.33 -7.70 -5.94
N HIS A 223 -1.21 -7.44 -7.25
CA HIS A 223 -2.30 -6.86 -8.04
C HIS A 223 -3.54 -7.75 -8.07
N GLU A 224 -3.36 -9.04 -8.29
CA GLU A 224 -4.46 -10.01 -8.29
C GLU A 224 -5.14 -10.07 -6.91
N ALA A 225 -4.36 -10.09 -5.82
CA ALA A 225 -4.88 -10.03 -4.46
C ALA A 225 -5.71 -8.75 -4.24
N LEU A 226 -5.25 -7.61 -4.75
CA LEU A 226 -5.96 -6.34 -4.67
C LEU A 226 -7.28 -6.37 -5.45
N GLU A 227 -7.29 -6.92 -6.67
CA GLU A 227 -8.50 -7.06 -7.47
C GLU A 227 -9.53 -7.98 -6.79
N LEU A 228 -9.10 -9.13 -6.28
CA LEU A 228 -9.96 -10.05 -5.53
C LEU A 228 -10.53 -9.41 -4.26
N ALA A 229 -9.75 -8.60 -3.54
CA ALA A 229 -10.22 -7.89 -2.37
C ALA A 229 -11.26 -6.80 -2.73
N PHE A 230 -11.05 -6.06 -3.82
CA PHE A 230 -12.01 -5.05 -4.29
C PHE A 230 -13.32 -5.64 -4.82
N GLN A 231 -13.31 -6.87 -5.35
CA GLN A 231 -14.55 -7.60 -5.66
C GLN A 231 -15.40 -7.90 -4.41
N ARG A 232 -14.77 -7.93 -3.23
CA ARG A 232 -15.43 -8.11 -1.94
C ARG A 232 -15.76 -6.79 -1.24
N LEU A 233 -15.61 -5.65 -1.93
CA LEU A 233 -15.92 -4.36 -1.35
C LEU A 233 -17.42 -4.28 -1.01
N GLY A 234 -17.72 -4.17 0.28
CA GLY A 234 -19.08 -4.10 0.79
C GLY A 234 -19.71 -5.45 1.16
N ASP A 235 -18.96 -6.55 1.00
CA ASP A 235 -19.27 -7.82 1.64
C ASP A 235 -18.99 -7.70 3.15
N VAL A 236 -20.03 -7.89 3.98
CA VAL A 236 -19.94 -7.74 5.44
C VAL A 236 -19.20 -8.90 6.11
N GLU A 237 -19.08 -10.04 5.44
CA GLU A 237 -18.37 -11.20 5.96
C GLU A 237 -16.87 -11.14 5.66
N PHE A 238 -16.47 -10.34 4.65
CA PHE A 238 -15.08 -10.19 4.27
C PHE A 238 -14.25 -9.53 5.38
N ASN A 239 -13.12 -10.16 5.72
CA ASN A 239 -12.30 -9.78 6.88
C ASN A 239 -10.83 -10.17 6.65
N ASN A 240 -9.98 -9.90 7.64
CA ASN A 240 -8.54 -10.17 7.54
C ASN A 240 -8.20 -11.65 7.30
N LEU A 241 -8.95 -12.60 7.87
CA LEU A 241 -8.70 -14.05 7.65
C LEU A 241 -8.99 -14.44 6.20
N HIS A 242 -10.06 -13.88 5.61
CA HIS A 242 -10.33 -14.07 4.18
C HIS A 242 -9.20 -13.51 3.31
N MET A 243 -8.66 -12.33 3.67
CA MET A 243 -7.52 -11.74 2.97
C MET A 243 -6.27 -12.62 3.09
N GLU A 244 -5.95 -13.10 4.28
CA GLU A 244 -4.82 -14.02 4.54
C GLU A 244 -4.93 -15.31 3.71
N ASN A 245 -6.15 -15.85 3.56
CA ASN A 245 -6.39 -17.03 2.72
C ASN A 245 -6.15 -16.72 1.23
N ILE A 246 -6.64 -15.58 0.74
CA ILE A 246 -6.41 -15.14 -0.65
C ILE A 246 -4.91 -15.01 -0.91
N THR A 247 -4.19 -14.28 -0.05
CA THR A 247 -2.76 -14.01 -0.27
C THR A 247 -1.91 -15.26 -0.13
N THR A 248 -2.21 -16.12 0.85
CA THR A 248 -1.50 -17.41 1.03
C THR A 248 -1.65 -18.29 -0.21
N ASN A 249 -2.86 -18.41 -0.74
CA ASN A 249 -3.10 -19.20 -1.95
C ASN A 249 -2.33 -18.66 -3.15
N LEU A 250 -2.32 -17.33 -3.33
CA LEU A 250 -1.58 -16.70 -4.42
C LEU A 250 -0.06 -16.92 -4.27
N VAL A 251 0.48 -16.77 -3.05
CA VAL A 251 1.92 -17.00 -2.78
C VAL A 251 2.35 -18.42 -3.15
N HIS A 252 1.52 -19.43 -2.93
CA HIS A 252 1.82 -20.81 -3.35
C HIS A 252 1.71 -21.03 -4.87
N GLN A 253 0.94 -20.20 -5.60
CA GLN A 253 0.70 -20.36 -7.04
C GLN A 253 1.74 -19.67 -7.93
N ILE A 254 2.28 -18.52 -7.52
CA ILE A 254 3.21 -17.73 -8.35
C ILE A 254 4.49 -18.49 -8.74
N GLY A 255 4.94 -19.41 -7.88
CA GLY A 255 6.17 -20.18 -8.08
C GLY A 255 7.42 -19.32 -8.28
N CYS A 256 8.49 -19.95 -8.77
CA CYS A 256 9.77 -19.30 -9.03
C CYS A 256 9.87 -18.73 -10.44
N CYS A 257 10.74 -17.74 -10.64
CA CYS A 257 11.22 -17.44 -11.98
C CYS A 257 12.17 -18.55 -12.47
N LYS A 258 12.01 -18.99 -13.72
CA LYS A 258 12.92 -19.98 -14.34
C LYS A 258 14.16 -19.29 -14.91
N VAL A 259 15.27 -20.01 -14.99
CA VAL A 259 16.49 -19.50 -15.65
C VAL A 259 16.17 -19.09 -17.08
N GLY A 260 16.52 -17.85 -17.45
CA GLY A 260 16.25 -17.27 -18.78
C GLY A 260 14.88 -16.61 -18.95
N GLU A 261 14.00 -16.67 -17.95
CA GLU A 261 12.74 -15.94 -17.95
C GLU A 261 12.99 -14.45 -17.62
N ILE A 262 12.34 -13.56 -18.35
CA ILE A 262 12.58 -12.11 -18.30
C ILE A 262 11.53 -11.46 -17.38
N PRO A 263 11.90 -10.49 -16.52
CA PRO A 263 10.94 -9.80 -15.67
C PRO A 263 9.80 -9.14 -16.44
N HIS A 264 8.58 -9.29 -15.94
CA HIS A 264 7.39 -8.66 -16.51
C HIS A 264 7.12 -7.30 -15.85
N TRP A 265 8.03 -6.35 -16.07
CA TRP A 265 7.81 -4.95 -15.70
C TRP A 265 7.10 -4.25 -16.86
N LYS A 266 5.77 -4.33 -16.89
CA LYS A 266 4.94 -3.48 -17.76
C LYS A 266 4.41 -2.30 -16.96
#